data_AF-A0A6S7LDQ4-F1
#
_entry.id   AF-A0A6S7LDQ4-F1
#
_cell.length_a   1.000
_cell.length_b   1.000
_cell.length_c   1.000
_cell.angle_alpha   90.00
_cell.angle_beta   90.00
_cell.angle_gamma   90.00
#
_symmetry.space_group_name_H-M   'P 1'
#
loop_
_entity.id
_entity.type
_entity.pdbx_description
1 polymer ?
#
loop_
_entity_poly.entity_id
_entity_poly.type
_entity_poly.pdbx_seq_one_letter_code
_entity_poly.pdbx_strand_id
1 'polypeptide(L)'
;MYTTSIWNTGREKTIVTDHGICGREQPVNYMTVYKVLYDPTAEKTKLGMSIADWLRICYDIADGLDHMHQKGYLYCDLKTNNVFISKKKGYIIDFGKVRKITHSSAKKYKEVFSHIAPEVLQGSPATTASDVYSFGKILKAIAQEVNSTVLLQLGKTAISSDPRKRPTLLGLLIALNAEKIH
;
A
#
# COMPACT_ATOMS: atom_id res chain seq x y z
N MET A 1 12.34 -28.67 5.10
CA MET A 1 13.46 -27.78 4.71
C MET A 1 13.12 -27.27 3.32
N TYR A 2 12.46 -26.11 3.20
CA TYR A 2 12.03 -25.56 1.90
C TYR A 2 12.64 -24.18 1.71
N THR A 3 13.76 -24.19 1.03
CA THR A 3 14.38 -23.02 0.42
C THR A 3 13.91 -22.95 -1.03
N THR A 4 13.25 -21.87 -1.43
CA THR A 4 13.50 -21.24 -2.74
C THR A 4 12.91 -19.84 -2.77
N SER A 5 13.82 -18.88 -2.60
CA SER A 5 13.73 -17.51 -3.11
C SER A 5 14.19 -17.49 -4.56
N ILE A 6 13.46 -16.84 -5.47
CA ILE A 6 13.92 -15.86 -6.48
C ILE A 6 12.69 -15.37 -7.26
N TRP A 7 12.58 -14.05 -7.31
CA TRP A 7 11.64 -13.27 -8.11
C TRP A 7 12.27 -13.05 -9.49
N ASN A 8 11.63 -13.49 -10.58
CA ASN A 8 12.22 -13.36 -11.91
C ASN A 8 11.78 -12.07 -12.63
N THR A 9 12.78 -11.33 -13.07
CA THR A 9 12.80 -9.96 -13.59
C THR A 9 12.57 -9.88 -15.10
N GLY A 10 11.65 -10.66 -15.65
CA GLY A 10 11.45 -10.77 -17.11
C GLY A 10 10.00 -10.54 -17.53
N ARG A 11 9.58 -9.28 -17.68
CA ARG A 11 8.27 -8.87 -18.24
C ARG A 11 7.04 -9.63 -17.72
N GLU A 12 6.67 -9.49 -16.45
CA GLU A 12 5.29 -9.72 -15.98
C GLU A 12 5.14 -9.24 -14.51
N LYS A 13 4.07 -8.49 -14.21
CA LYS A 13 3.88 -7.77 -12.94
C LYS A 13 3.40 -8.71 -11.85
N THR A 14 4.18 -8.89 -10.79
CA THR A 14 3.84 -9.77 -9.66
C THR A 14 2.76 -9.16 -8.77
N ILE A 15 1.87 -10.01 -8.24
CA ILE A 15 0.80 -9.67 -7.30
C ILE A 15 1.00 -10.52 -6.04
N VAL A 16 0.96 -9.90 -4.87
CA VAL A 16 1.01 -10.58 -3.57
C VAL A 16 -0.42 -10.70 -3.03
N THR A 17 -0.83 -11.92 -2.67
CA THR A 17 -2.05 -12.21 -1.90
C THR A 17 -1.75 -13.23 -0.80
N ASP A 18 -2.70 -13.41 0.11
CA ASP A 18 -2.65 -14.22 1.35
C ASP A 18 -2.22 -15.69 1.16
N HIS A 19 -2.05 -16.16 -0.08
CA HIS A 19 -1.70 -17.55 -0.43
C HIS A 19 -0.28 -17.71 -1.00
N GLY A 20 0.57 -16.70 -0.84
CA GLY A 20 1.93 -16.67 -1.40
C GLY A 20 2.00 -15.95 -2.75
N ILE A 21 3.21 -15.93 -3.34
CA ILE A 21 3.48 -15.30 -4.64
C ILE A 21 2.57 -15.95 -5.69
N CYS A 22 1.45 -15.32 -6.03
CA CYS A 22 0.56 -15.84 -7.05
C CYS A 22 1.08 -15.42 -8.42
N GLY A 23 2.01 -16.20 -8.96
CA GLY A 23 2.15 -16.30 -10.40
C GLY A 23 1.01 -17.18 -10.91
N ARG A 24 -0.03 -16.61 -11.51
CA ARG A 24 -0.75 -17.20 -12.67
C ARG A 24 -1.95 -16.44 -13.23
N GLU A 25 -2.51 -15.42 -12.57
CA GLU A 25 -3.63 -14.68 -13.17
C GLU A 25 -3.42 -13.17 -13.06
N GLN A 26 -3.17 -12.51 -14.20
CA GLN A 26 -3.42 -11.07 -14.27
C GLN A 26 -4.91 -10.86 -14.02
N PRO A 27 -5.32 -9.98 -13.09
CA PRO A 27 -6.71 -9.71 -12.87
C PRO A 27 -7.32 -9.25 -14.20
N VAL A 28 -8.31 -9.95 -14.73
CA VAL A 28 -9.07 -9.43 -15.87
C VAL A 28 -9.86 -8.21 -15.39
N ASN A 29 -9.79 -7.08 -16.11
CA ASN A 29 -10.34 -5.78 -15.73
C ASN A 29 -9.79 -5.24 -14.38
N TYR A 30 -8.65 -4.55 -14.45
CA TYR A 30 -8.04 -3.84 -13.32
C TYR A 30 -7.91 -2.34 -13.59
N MET A 31 -7.96 -1.55 -12.52
CA MET A 31 -7.57 -0.14 -12.55
C MET A 31 -6.66 0.16 -11.37
N THR A 32 -5.69 1.06 -11.53
CA THR A 32 -4.96 1.58 -10.37
C THR A 32 -5.89 2.38 -9.47
N VAL A 33 -5.63 2.40 -8.16
CA VAL A 33 -6.28 3.34 -7.23
C VAL A 33 -6.16 4.77 -7.77
N TYR A 34 -4.99 5.15 -8.30
CA TYR A 34 -4.79 6.47 -8.92
C TYR A 34 -5.86 6.81 -9.97
N LYS A 35 -6.05 5.93 -10.96
CA LYS A 35 -7.07 6.11 -12.00
C LYS A 35 -8.47 6.20 -11.40
N VAL A 36 -8.82 5.34 -10.45
CA VAL A 36 -10.16 5.39 -9.84
C VAL A 36 -10.42 6.72 -9.12
N LEU A 37 -9.40 7.28 -8.45
CA LEU A 37 -9.54 8.51 -7.67
C LEU A 37 -9.42 9.80 -8.53
N TYR A 38 -8.69 9.77 -9.64
CA TYR A 38 -8.28 10.99 -10.33
C TYR A 38 -8.61 11.02 -11.83
N ASP A 39 -9.03 9.92 -12.43
CA ASP A 39 -9.47 9.88 -13.83
C ASP A 39 -11.00 10.06 -13.91
N PRO A 40 -11.51 11.17 -14.47
CA PRO A 40 -12.95 11.40 -14.57
C PRO A 40 -13.69 10.30 -15.36
N THR A 41 -13.00 9.61 -16.26
CA THR A 41 -13.60 8.53 -17.06
C THR A 41 -13.84 7.24 -16.25
N ALA A 42 -13.24 7.14 -15.05
CA ALA A 42 -13.40 6.01 -14.14
C ALA A 42 -14.63 6.11 -13.22
N GLU A 43 -15.51 7.10 -13.42
CA GLU A 43 -16.65 7.39 -12.54
C GLU A 43 -17.56 6.18 -12.32
N LYS A 44 -17.84 5.37 -13.35
CA LYS A 44 -18.65 4.14 -13.20
C LYS A 44 -18.04 3.14 -12.22
N THR A 45 -16.71 3.01 -12.22
CA THR A 45 -15.98 2.14 -11.29
C THR A 45 -16.06 2.68 -9.87
N LYS A 46 -15.98 4.01 -9.69
CA LYS A 46 -16.14 4.69 -8.41
C LYS A 46 -17.57 4.51 -7.85
N LEU A 47 -18.59 4.71 -8.68
CA LEU A 47 -20.01 4.58 -8.31
C LEU A 47 -20.44 3.14 -7.99
N GLY A 48 -19.70 2.13 -8.48
CA GLY A 48 -19.97 0.72 -8.23
C GLY A 48 -19.38 0.16 -6.91
N MET A 49 -18.64 0.96 -6.15
CA MET A 49 -17.99 0.53 -4.91
C MET A 49 -18.63 1.16 -3.68
N SER A 50 -18.96 0.32 -2.71
CA SER A 50 -19.41 0.74 -1.38
C SER A 50 -18.23 1.16 -0.50
N ILE A 51 -18.51 1.83 0.62
CA ILE A 51 -17.50 2.13 1.65
C ILE A 51 -16.85 0.84 2.17
N ALA A 52 -17.64 -0.24 2.34
CA ALA A 52 -17.14 -1.55 2.74
C ALA A 52 -16.14 -2.14 1.73
N ASP A 53 -16.37 -1.95 0.42
CA ASP A 53 -15.42 -2.37 -0.61
C ASP A 53 -14.09 -1.62 -0.48
N TRP A 54 -14.13 -0.32 -0.20
CA TRP A 54 -12.93 0.50 0.01
C TRP A 54 -12.18 0.15 1.29
N LEU A 55 -12.90 -0.11 2.39
CA LEU A 55 -12.31 -0.64 3.62
C LEU A 55 -11.63 -1.99 3.36
N ARG A 56 -12.25 -2.86 2.56
CA ARG A 56 -11.64 -4.11 2.12
C ARG A 56 -10.38 -3.91 1.30
N ILE A 57 -10.41 -3.04 0.30
CA ILE A 57 -9.23 -2.71 -0.51
C ILE A 57 -8.09 -2.17 0.37
N CYS A 58 -8.39 -1.26 1.30
CA CYS A 58 -7.40 -0.73 2.24
C CYS A 58 -6.79 -1.83 3.12
N TYR A 59 -7.63 -2.76 3.60
CA TYR A 59 -7.15 -3.92 4.36
C TYR A 59 -6.26 -4.82 3.50
N ASP A 60 -6.66 -5.16 2.28
CA ASP A 60 -5.89 -6.05 1.39
C ASP A 60 -4.49 -5.46 1.11
N ILE A 61 -4.39 -4.13 0.96
CA ILE A 61 -3.10 -3.42 0.83
C ILE A 61 -2.28 -3.53 2.10
N ALA A 62 -2.89 -3.30 3.27
CA ALA A 62 -2.20 -3.38 4.55
C ALA A 62 -1.68 -4.79 4.81
N ASP A 63 -2.48 -5.82 4.49
CA ASP A 63 -2.14 -7.23 4.70
C ASP A 63 -0.99 -7.66 3.80
N GLY A 64 -1.06 -7.32 2.51
CA GLY A 64 0.03 -7.56 1.57
C GLY A 64 1.33 -6.86 1.97
N LEU A 65 1.25 -5.64 2.51
CA LEU A 65 2.42 -4.91 3.00
C LEU A 65 2.98 -5.54 4.29
N ASP A 66 2.13 -5.97 5.21
CA ASP A 66 2.52 -6.61 6.48
C ASP A 66 3.21 -7.94 6.21
N HIS A 67 2.69 -8.72 5.27
CA HIS A 67 3.34 -9.93 4.79
C HIS A 67 4.78 -9.65 4.32
N MET A 68 5.02 -8.58 3.55
CA MET A 68 6.37 -8.22 3.11
C MET A 68 7.28 -7.85 4.29
N HIS A 69 6.77 -7.07 5.25
CA HIS A 69 7.51 -6.67 6.44
C HIS A 69 7.91 -7.88 7.29
N GLN A 70 7.00 -8.83 7.50
CA GLN A 70 7.26 -10.10 8.21
C GLN A 70 8.33 -10.96 7.50
N LYS A 71 8.44 -10.86 6.17
CA LYS A 71 9.51 -11.53 5.39
C LYS A 71 10.82 -10.75 5.36
N GLY A 72 10.91 -9.61 6.05
CA GLY A 72 12.13 -8.81 6.15
C GLY A 72 12.36 -7.86 4.96
N TYR A 73 11.30 -7.49 4.23
CA TYR A 73 11.37 -6.58 3.08
C TYR A 73 10.62 -5.28 3.34
N LEU A 74 11.14 -4.18 2.77
CA LEU A 74 10.49 -2.88 2.66
C LEU A 74 10.02 -2.68 1.23
N TYR A 75 8.86 -2.05 1.06
CA TYR A 75 8.31 -1.77 -0.25
C TYR A 75 8.89 -0.49 -0.90
N CYS A 76 9.04 0.59 -0.12
CA CYS A 76 9.77 1.82 -0.46
C CYS A 76 9.21 2.70 -1.61
N ASP A 77 8.12 2.32 -2.29
CA ASP A 77 7.49 3.18 -3.31
C ASP A 77 5.96 3.14 -3.28
N LEU A 78 5.36 2.87 -2.11
CA LEU A 78 3.92 2.62 -2.04
C LEU A 78 3.17 3.92 -2.34
N LYS A 79 2.30 3.88 -3.35
CA LYS A 79 1.51 5.01 -3.84
C LYS A 79 0.31 4.50 -4.61
N THR A 80 -0.66 5.38 -4.86
CA THR A 80 -1.92 5.02 -5.53
C THR A 80 -1.72 4.45 -6.95
N ASN A 81 -0.62 4.79 -7.63
CA ASN A 81 -0.26 4.21 -8.94
C ASN A 81 0.22 2.75 -8.84
N ASN A 82 0.72 2.34 -7.68
CA ASN A 82 1.30 1.02 -7.44
C ASN A 82 0.33 0.10 -6.68
N VAL A 83 -0.96 0.41 -6.71
CA VAL A 83 -2.03 -0.44 -6.20
C VAL A 83 -3.08 -0.61 -7.28
N PHE A 84 -3.39 -1.84 -7.64
CA PHE A 84 -4.53 -2.20 -8.48
C PHE A 84 -5.76 -2.54 -7.66
N ILE A 85 -6.91 -2.26 -8.25
CA ILE A 85 -8.22 -2.73 -7.83
C ILE A 85 -8.74 -3.65 -8.92
N SER A 86 -9.16 -4.86 -8.53
CA SER A 86 -9.92 -5.77 -9.39
C SER A 86 -10.89 -6.58 -8.55
N LYS A 87 -12.13 -6.77 -9.03
CA LYS A 87 -13.20 -7.49 -8.31
C LYS A 87 -13.32 -7.05 -6.83
N LYS A 88 -13.24 -5.73 -6.58
CA LYS A 88 -13.31 -5.10 -5.24
C LYS A 88 -12.21 -5.57 -4.26
N LYS A 89 -11.06 -5.99 -4.78
CA LYS A 89 -9.87 -6.39 -4.01
C LYS A 89 -8.69 -5.48 -4.34
N GLY A 90 -7.87 -5.20 -3.34
CA GLY A 90 -6.64 -4.41 -3.47
C GLY A 90 -5.41 -5.27 -3.75
N TYR A 91 -4.51 -4.81 -4.61
CA TYR A 91 -3.29 -5.53 -4.97
C TYR A 91 -2.11 -4.59 -5.08
N ILE A 92 -1.05 -4.82 -4.31
CA ILE A 92 0.23 -4.12 -4.47
C ILE A 92 0.93 -4.67 -5.71
N ILE A 93 1.42 -3.76 -6.57
CA ILE A 93 2.13 -4.08 -7.81
C ILE A 93 3.48 -3.35 -7.87
N ASP A 94 4.28 -3.55 -8.90
CA ASP A 94 5.54 -2.81 -9.15
C ASP A 94 6.54 -2.87 -7.97
N PHE A 95 7.27 -3.98 -7.91
CA PHE A 95 8.22 -4.30 -6.84
C PHE A 95 9.63 -3.75 -7.12
N GLY A 96 9.79 -2.85 -8.10
CA GLY A 96 11.11 -2.41 -8.58
C GLY A 96 11.97 -1.67 -7.54
N LYS A 97 11.37 -1.18 -6.45
CA LYS A 97 12.10 -0.50 -5.35
C LYS A 97 12.12 -1.30 -4.04
N VAL A 98 11.63 -2.53 -4.05
CA VAL A 98 11.62 -3.40 -2.87
C VAL A 98 13.04 -3.74 -2.47
N ARG A 99 13.31 -3.75 -1.16
CA ARG A 99 14.64 -4.07 -0.62
C ARG A 99 14.54 -4.76 0.72
N LYS A 100 15.58 -5.52 1.10
CA LYS A 100 15.67 -6.11 2.44
C LYS A 100 15.82 -4.99 3.48
N ILE A 101 15.14 -5.14 4.62
CA ILE A 101 15.27 -4.23 5.77
C ILE A 101 16.75 -4.07 6.17
N THR A 102 17.49 -5.18 6.20
CA THR A 102 18.91 -5.22 6.56
C THR A 102 19.83 -4.47 5.58
N HIS A 103 19.38 -4.22 4.34
CA HIS A 103 20.14 -3.51 3.31
C HIS A 103 19.59 -2.10 3.06
N SER A 104 18.72 -1.60 3.95
CA SER A 104 18.20 -0.25 3.84
C SER A 104 19.30 0.76 4.15
N SER A 105 19.64 1.59 3.18
CA SER A 105 20.63 2.65 3.32
C SER A 105 20.00 4.02 3.14
N ALA A 106 20.55 5.00 3.84
CA ALA A 106 20.26 6.41 3.61
C ALA A 106 20.40 6.75 2.12
N LYS A 107 19.40 7.44 1.56
CA LYS A 107 19.46 7.96 0.19
C LYS A 107 19.03 9.41 0.19
N LYS A 108 19.81 10.27 -0.47
CA LYS A 108 19.42 11.65 -0.71
C LYS A 108 18.50 11.70 -1.94
N TYR A 109 17.25 12.11 -1.72
CA TYR A 109 16.32 12.35 -2.81
C TYR A 109 16.56 13.76 -3.38
N LYS A 110 16.66 13.87 -4.71
CA LYS A 110 16.77 15.17 -5.41
C LYS A 110 15.42 15.85 -5.58
N GLU A 111 14.36 15.06 -5.57
CA GLU A 111 12.98 15.49 -5.79
C GLU A 111 12.13 15.08 -4.58
N VAL A 112 11.14 15.90 -4.26
CA VAL A 112 10.20 15.63 -3.17
C VAL A 112 8.99 14.90 -3.73
N PHE A 113 8.85 13.63 -3.36
CA PHE A 113 7.68 12.83 -3.70
C PHE A 113 6.75 12.72 -2.49
N SER A 114 5.47 13.05 -2.68
CA SER A 114 4.51 13.20 -1.57
C SER A 114 4.18 11.91 -0.83
N HIS A 115 4.45 10.75 -1.44
CA HIS A 115 4.29 9.42 -0.83
C HIS A 115 5.49 8.98 0.00
N ILE A 116 6.66 9.64 -0.14
CA ILE A 116 7.86 9.29 0.61
C ILE A 116 7.82 9.97 1.98
N ALA A 117 8.16 9.21 3.02
CA ALA A 117 8.19 9.69 4.39
C ALA A 117 9.21 10.82 4.59
N PRO A 118 8.91 11.84 5.41
CA PRO A 118 9.75 13.02 5.55
C PRO A 118 11.17 12.70 6.04
N GLU A 119 11.33 11.74 6.95
CA GLU A 119 12.63 11.31 7.45
C GLU A 119 13.49 10.67 6.34
N VAL A 120 12.85 9.97 5.40
CA VAL A 120 13.52 9.33 4.25
C VAL A 120 13.95 10.39 3.23
N LEU A 121 13.10 11.40 2.98
CA LEU A 121 13.47 12.56 2.16
C LEU A 121 14.66 13.34 2.75
N GLN A 122 14.75 13.39 4.09
CA GLN A 122 15.86 14.01 4.83
C GLN A 122 17.12 13.14 4.87
N GLY A 123 17.12 11.96 4.23
CA GLY A 123 18.28 11.09 4.12
C GLY A 123 18.36 10.01 5.20
N SER A 124 17.32 9.77 5.99
CA SER A 124 17.27 8.58 6.84
C SER A 124 17.05 7.32 5.99
N PRO A 125 17.55 6.14 6.40
CA PRO A 125 17.18 4.87 5.77
C PRO A 125 15.66 4.64 5.83
N ALA A 126 15.12 3.99 4.80
CA ALA A 126 13.73 3.53 4.82
C ALA A 126 13.52 2.47 5.91
N THR A 127 12.33 2.47 6.50
CA THR A 127 11.91 1.55 7.57
C THR A 127 10.46 1.09 7.33
N THR A 128 9.98 0.13 8.12
CA THR A 128 8.57 -0.26 8.10
C THR A 128 7.66 0.92 8.41
N ALA A 129 8.07 1.82 9.31
CA ALA A 129 7.36 3.06 9.62
C ALA A 129 7.31 4.04 8.42
N SER A 130 8.30 4.01 7.53
CA SER A 130 8.26 4.81 6.29
C SER A 130 7.28 4.24 5.26
N ASP A 131 7.14 2.92 5.17
CA ASP A 131 6.10 2.29 4.35
C ASP A 131 4.69 2.56 4.92
N VAL A 132 4.55 2.58 6.26
CA VAL A 132 3.28 2.98 6.93
C VAL A 132 2.89 4.42 6.57
N TYR A 133 3.86 5.34 6.49
CA TYR A 133 3.57 6.70 6.03
C TYR A 133 3.02 6.70 4.60
N SER A 134 3.68 5.98 3.69
CA SER A 134 3.24 5.84 2.30
C SER A 134 1.83 5.22 2.20
N PHE A 135 1.54 4.21 3.02
CA PHE A 135 0.19 3.64 3.12
C PHE A 135 -0.83 4.66 3.66
N GLY A 136 -0.46 5.45 4.67
CA GLY A 136 -1.28 6.53 5.22
C GLY A 136 -1.68 7.59 4.18
N LYS A 137 -0.80 7.87 3.22
CA LYS A 137 -1.11 8.75 2.08
C LYS A 137 -2.20 8.17 1.18
N ILE A 138 -2.18 6.85 0.96
CA ILE A 138 -3.23 6.15 0.21
C ILE A 138 -4.55 6.18 0.99
N LEU A 139 -4.53 5.84 2.28
CA LEU A 139 -5.71 5.90 3.15
C LEU A 139 -6.37 7.27 3.10
N LYS A 140 -5.59 8.35 3.26
CA LYS A 140 -6.09 9.73 3.21
C LYS A 140 -6.70 10.07 1.85
N ALA A 141 -6.06 9.65 0.74
CA ALA A 141 -6.57 9.91 -0.60
C ALA A 141 -7.92 9.22 -0.84
N ILE A 142 -8.04 7.94 -0.47
CA ILE A 142 -9.29 7.19 -0.56
C ILE A 142 -10.35 7.82 0.35
N ALA A 143 -9.99 8.18 1.58
CA ALA A 143 -10.91 8.76 2.56
C ALA A 143 -11.60 10.04 2.07
N GLN A 144 -10.83 10.92 1.41
CA GLN A 144 -11.36 12.16 0.83
C GLN A 144 -12.34 11.88 -0.31
N GLU A 145 -12.07 10.85 -1.10
CA GLU A 145 -12.88 10.52 -2.26
C GLU A 145 -14.21 9.85 -1.89
N VAL A 146 -14.19 9.02 -0.84
CA VAL A 146 -15.36 8.25 -0.38
C VAL A 146 -16.04 8.86 0.85
N ASN A 147 -15.58 10.04 1.29
CA ASN A 147 -16.03 10.75 2.49
C ASN A 147 -16.04 9.90 3.77
N SER A 148 -15.04 9.02 3.94
CA SER A 148 -14.91 8.18 5.14
C SER A 148 -14.10 8.88 6.22
N THR A 149 -14.75 9.23 7.33
CA THR A 149 -14.10 9.82 8.52
C THR A 149 -13.10 8.87 9.18
N VAL A 150 -13.42 7.58 9.20
CA VAL A 150 -12.58 6.50 9.76
C VAL A 150 -11.27 6.39 8.98
N LEU A 151 -11.33 6.22 7.65
CA LEU A 151 -10.13 6.16 6.81
C LEU A 151 -9.33 7.46 6.89
N LEU A 152 -10.01 8.61 7.03
CA LEU A 152 -9.34 9.90 7.18
C LEU A 152 -8.55 9.96 8.50
N GLN A 153 -9.10 9.45 9.59
CA GLN A 153 -8.44 9.41 10.90
C GLN A 153 -7.24 8.46 10.88
N LEU A 154 -7.40 7.24 10.35
CA LEU A 154 -6.31 6.28 10.18
C LEU A 154 -5.19 6.87 9.30
N GLY A 155 -5.56 7.46 8.16
CA GLY A 155 -4.61 8.13 7.28
C GLY A 155 -3.86 9.27 7.97
N LYS A 156 -4.54 10.11 8.75
CA LYS A 156 -3.91 11.23 9.51
C LYS A 156 -2.89 10.74 10.53
N THR A 157 -3.19 9.66 11.27
CA THR A 157 -2.25 9.11 12.26
C THR A 157 -1.02 8.48 11.58
N ALA A 158 -1.22 7.78 10.46
CA ALA A 158 -0.15 7.15 9.69
C ALA A 158 0.82 8.14 9.03
N ILE A 159 0.37 9.34 8.65
CA ILE A 159 1.21 10.36 8.01
C ILE A 159 1.92 11.30 8.99
N SER A 160 2.03 10.94 10.27
CA SER A 160 2.78 11.73 11.25
C SER A 160 4.23 11.98 10.79
N SER A 161 4.72 13.21 11.00
CA SER A 161 6.11 13.56 10.70
C SER A 161 7.11 12.83 11.58
N ASP A 162 6.73 12.50 12.82
CA ASP A 162 7.52 11.65 13.72
C ASP A 162 7.19 10.18 13.45
N PRO A 163 8.13 9.37 12.94
CA PRO A 163 7.88 7.95 12.65
C PRO A 163 7.47 7.15 13.89
N ARG A 164 7.87 7.56 15.10
CA ARG A 164 7.53 6.86 16.35
C ARG A 164 6.07 7.08 16.78
N LYS A 165 5.41 8.10 16.24
CA LYS A 165 3.99 8.40 16.51
C LYS A 165 3.05 7.72 15.52
N ARG A 166 3.58 7.07 14.49
CA ARG A 166 2.78 6.34 13.50
C ARG A 166 2.29 5.03 14.13
N PRO A 167 1.05 4.59 13.85
CA PRO A 167 0.59 3.26 14.24
C PRO A 167 1.47 2.18 13.59
N THR A 168 1.50 1.01 14.20
CA THR A 168 2.05 -0.18 13.53
C THR A 168 1.10 -0.62 12.42
N LEU A 169 1.63 -1.34 11.43
CA LEU A 169 0.80 -1.88 10.36
C LEU A 169 -0.23 -2.89 10.88
N LEU A 170 0.15 -3.70 11.86
CA LEU A 170 -0.77 -4.54 12.63
C LEU A 170 -1.89 -3.75 13.29
N GLY A 171 -1.59 -2.59 13.90
CA GLY A 171 -2.60 -1.72 14.49
C GLY A 171 -3.59 -1.17 13.45
N LEU A 172 -3.10 -0.82 12.26
CA LEU A 172 -3.95 -0.42 11.15
C LEU A 172 -4.82 -1.57 10.61
N LEU A 173 -4.27 -2.78 10.53
CA LEU A 173 -5.01 -3.99 10.12
C LEU A 173 -6.18 -4.28 11.07
N ILE A 174 -5.93 -4.25 12.38
CA ILE A 174 -6.98 -4.44 13.39
C ILE A 174 -8.07 -3.39 13.25
N ALA A 175 -7.70 -2.11 13.11
CA ALA A 175 -8.66 -1.02 12.94
C ALA A 175 -9.48 -1.18 11.65
N LEU A 176 -8.84 -1.49 10.52
CA LEU A 176 -9.53 -1.71 9.24
C LEU A 176 -10.46 -2.92 9.30
N ASN A 177 -10.09 -3.98 10.03
CA ASN A 177 -10.92 -5.17 10.17
C ASN A 177 -12.15 -4.95 11.04
N ALA A 178 -12.02 -4.18 12.13
CA ALA A 178 -13.16 -3.84 12.99
C ALA A 178 -14.28 -3.14 12.21
N GLU A 179 -13.91 -2.33 11.21
CA GLU A 179 -14.82 -1.55 10.38
C GLU A 179 -15.43 -2.36 9.23
N LYS A 180 -14.92 -3.56 8.93
CA LYS A 180 -15.50 -4.47 7.92
C LYS A 180 -16.73 -5.23 8.41
N ILE A 181 -16.90 -5.34 9.73
CA ILE A 181 -17.89 -6.23 10.37
C ILE A 181 -19.24 -5.52 10.60
N HIS A 182 -19.30 -4.22 10.30
CA HIS A 182 -20.50 -3.37 10.41
C HIS A 182 -21.01 -2.95 9.03
#